data_AF-A0A0S9KEW5-F1
#
_entry.id   AF-A0A0S9KEW5-F1
#
_cell.length_a   1.000
_cell.length_b   1.000
_cell.length_c   1.000
_cell.angle_alpha   90.00
_cell.angle_beta   90.00
_cell.angle_gamma   90.00
#
_symmetry.space_group_name_H-M   'P 1'
#
loop_
_entity.id
_entity.type
_entity.pdbx_description
1 polymer ?
#
loop_
_entity_poly.entity_id
_entity_poly.type
_entity_poly.pdbx_seq_one_letter_code
_entity_poly.pdbx_strand_id
1 'polypeptide(L)'
;MDITEAHAQVDGGLRELVTRFEAEQAEAEALAPSAGMRWTAVGKMVINERHQLVARAETEAAAAIIARNAPGNIIDATSSKQRISAWFLRNLGEGRIADVQTNAHVAAELIAEYRGEAAGFGFLAAAAHLH
;
A
#
# COMPACT_ATOMS: atom_id res chain seq x y z
N MET A 1 11.12 17.42 19.41
CA MET A 1 11.15 17.37 17.94
C MET A 1 11.05 18.80 17.46
N ASP A 2 12.00 19.24 16.66
CA ASP A 2 11.94 20.57 16.02
C ASP A 2 10.83 20.55 14.94
N ILE A 3 10.19 21.69 14.65
CA ILE A 3 9.12 21.79 13.62
C ILE A 3 9.66 21.35 12.25
N THR A 4 10.90 21.73 11.94
CA THR A 4 11.57 21.30 10.70
C THR A 4 11.82 19.79 10.66
N GLU A 5 12.11 19.18 11.81
CA GLU A 5 12.31 17.74 11.94
C GLU A 5 10.98 16.98 11.79
N ALA A 6 9.90 17.48 12.41
CA ALA A 6 8.56 16.92 12.29
C ALA A 6 8.07 16.96 10.83
N HIS A 7 8.22 18.10 10.16
CA HIS A 7 7.85 18.24 8.75
C HIS A 7 8.67 17.31 7.85
N ALA A 8 9.98 17.23 8.05
CA ALA A 8 10.85 16.35 7.26
C ALA A 8 10.49 14.87 7.44
N GLN A 9 10.15 14.45 8.67
CA GLN A 9 9.75 13.09 8.96
C GLN A 9 8.40 12.73 8.32
N VAL A 10 7.43 13.64 8.36
CA VAL A 10 6.12 13.44 7.74
C VAL A 10 6.23 13.44 6.21
N ASP A 11 6.89 14.43 5.60
CA ASP A 11 7.11 14.48 4.14
C ASP A 11 7.87 13.25 3.66
N GLY A 12 8.95 12.88 4.35
CA GLY A 12 9.75 11.70 4.02
C GLY A 12 8.95 10.40 4.08
N GLY A 13 8.18 10.18 5.16
CA GLY A 13 7.34 8.99 5.30
C GLY A 13 6.26 8.90 4.22
N LEU A 14 5.62 10.02 3.88
CA LEU A 14 4.59 10.06 2.84
C LEU A 14 5.16 9.86 1.43
N ARG A 15 6.34 10.43 1.12
CA ARG A 15 7.01 10.21 -0.18
C ARG A 15 7.41 8.75 -0.35
N GLU A 16 7.94 8.15 0.70
CA GLU A 16 8.30 6.73 0.70
C GLU A 16 7.07 5.86 0.41
N LEU A 17 5.93 6.13 1.06
CA LEU A 17 4.68 5.44 0.76
C LEU A 17 4.29 5.56 -0.71
N VAL A 18 4.28 6.78 -1.27
CA VAL A 18 3.91 6.99 -2.68
C VAL A 18 4.84 6.20 -3.61
N THR A 19 6.16 6.35 -3.46
CA THR A 19 7.14 5.63 -4.28
C THR A 19 6.98 4.11 -4.15
N ARG A 20 6.68 3.62 -2.95
CA ARG A 20 6.47 2.19 -2.71
C ARG A 20 5.23 1.67 -3.45
N PHE A 21 4.10 2.37 -3.35
CA PHE A 21 2.87 1.95 -4.01
C PHE A 21 2.96 2.01 -5.53
N GLU A 22 3.69 2.99 -6.07
CA GLU A 22 3.99 3.07 -7.49
C GLU A 22 4.83 1.87 -7.96
N ALA A 23 5.86 1.50 -7.20
CA ALA A 23 6.67 0.32 -7.51
C ALA A 23 5.85 -0.98 -7.45
N GLU A 24 5.05 -1.17 -6.40
CA GLU A 24 4.22 -2.37 -6.23
C GLU A 24 3.16 -2.50 -7.33
N GLN A 25 2.56 -1.38 -7.74
CA GLN A 25 1.65 -1.35 -8.87
C GLN A 25 2.38 -1.73 -10.18
N ALA A 26 3.54 -1.14 -10.44
CA ALA A 26 4.31 -1.43 -11.65
C ALA A 26 4.75 -2.90 -11.74
N GLU A 27 5.13 -3.50 -10.61
CA GLU A 27 5.46 -4.93 -10.53
C GLU A 27 4.23 -5.80 -10.86
N ALA A 28 3.06 -5.48 -10.31
CA ALA A 28 1.82 -6.20 -10.61
C ALA A 28 1.39 -6.05 -12.08
N GLU A 29 1.51 -4.84 -12.64
CA GLU A 29 1.26 -4.57 -14.06
C GLU A 29 2.21 -5.36 -14.98
N ALA A 30 3.48 -5.50 -14.60
CA ALA A 30 4.44 -6.30 -15.36
C ALA A 30 4.12 -7.82 -15.30
N LEU A 31 3.56 -8.30 -14.20
CA LEU A 31 3.15 -9.70 -14.04
C LEU A 31 1.87 -10.04 -14.80
N ALA A 32 0.93 -9.09 -14.88
CA ALA A 32 -0.41 -9.29 -15.44
C ALA A 32 -0.45 -9.93 -16.85
N PRO A 33 0.38 -9.54 -17.84
CA PRO A 33 0.37 -10.17 -19.16
C PRO A 33 0.64 -11.68 -19.14
N SER A 34 1.53 -12.12 -18.23
CA SER A 34 2.01 -13.49 -18.12
C SER A 34 1.16 -14.35 -17.18
N ALA A 35 0.69 -13.78 -16.08
CA ALA A 35 -0.07 -14.51 -15.06
C ALA A 35 -1.58 -14.32 -15.19
N GLY A 36 -2.07 -13.36 -15.98
CA GLY A 36 -3.47 -12.99 -16.05
C GLY A 36 -3.89 -12.08 -14.88
N MET A 37 -4.92 -11.26 -15.12
CA MET A 37 -5.38 -10.24 -14.18
C MET A 37 -6.23 -10.77 -13.03
N ARG A 38 -6.95 -11.87 -13.25
CA ARG A 38 -7.92 -12.42 -12.28
C ARG A 38 -7.62 -13.88 -12.03
N TRP A 39 -7.45 -14.23 -10.76
CA TRP A 39 -7.17 -15.61 -10.37
C TRP A 39 -8.36 -16.21 -9.62
N THR A 40 -8.64 -17.48 -9.91
CA THR A 40 -9.71 -18.27 -9.28
C THR A 40 -9.12 -19.54 -8.70
N ALA A 41 -9.48 -19.87 -7.45
CA ALA A 41 -9.13 -21.14 -6.84
C ALA A 41 -10.14 -22.23 -7.24
N VAL A 42 -9.63 -23.39 -7.69
CA VAL A 42 -10.41 -24.58 -8.03
C VAL A 42 -9.79 -25.78 -7.29
N GLY A 43 -10.39 -26.16 -6.16
CA GLY A 43 -9.79 -27.10 -5.22
C GLY A 43 -8.42 -26.58 -4.76
N LYS A 44 -7.36 -27.36 -5.00
CA LYS A 44 -5.97 -27.02 -4.65
C LYS A 44 -5.20 -26.25 -5.74
N MET A 45 -5.87 -25.85 -6.82
CA MET A 45 -5.26 -25.18 -7.97
C MET A 45 -5.71 -23.72 -8.05
N VAL A 46 -4.86 -22.87 -8.60
CA VAL A 46 -5.21 -21.48 -8.94
C VAL A 46 -5.04 -21.31 -10.43
N ILE A 47 -6.11 -20.87 -11.09
CA ILE A 47 -6.14 -20.61 -12.53
C ILE A 47 -6.43 -19.15 -12.81
N ASN A 48 -5.91 -18.61 -13.90
CA ASN A 48 -6.24 -17.26 -14.34
C ASN A 48 -7.50 -17.22 -15.23
N GLU A 49 -7.91 -16.02 -15.66
CA GLU A 49 -9.05 -15.81 -16.55
C GLU A 49 -8.91 -16.46 -17.94
N ARG A 50 -7.70 -16.89 -18.30
CA ARG A 50 -7.39 -17.62 -19.52
C ARG A 50 -7.36 -19.14 -19.30
N HIS A 51 -7.81 -19.61 -18.14
CA HIS A 51 -7.78 -21.02 -17.71
C HIS A 51 -6.38 -21.62 -17.62
N GLN A 52 -5.34 -20.79 -17.50
CA GLN A 52 -3.95 -21.26 -17.32
C GLN A 52 -3.69 -21.49 -15.83
N LEU A 53 -3.03 -22.60 -15.49
CA LEU A 53 -2.59 -22.88 -14.12
C LEU A 53 -1.48 -21.92 -13.73
N VAL A 54 -1.70 -21.09 -12.72
CA VAL A 54 -0.71 -20.13 -12.21
C VAL A 54 -0.04 -20.59 -10.92
N ALA A 55 -0.72 -21.40 -10.11
CA ALA A 55 -0.16 -21.95 -8.88
C ALA A 55 -0.87 -23.24 -8.44
N ARG A 56 -0.18 -24.05 -7.63
CA ARG A 56 -0.75 -25.22 -6.94
C ARG A 56 -0.42 -25.14 -5.46
N ALA A 57 -1.44 -25.33 -4.62
CA ALA A 57 -1.33 -25.22 -3.17
C ALA A 57 -1.50 -26.59 -2.49
N GLU A 58 -1.09 -26.70 -1.22
CA GLU A 58 -1.24 -27.93 -0.44
C GLU A 58 -2.69 -28.15 0.03
N THR A 59 -3.43 -27.06 0.24
CA THR A 59 -4.82 -27.04 0.71
C THR A 59 -5.67 -26.07 -0.11
N GLU A 60 -6.99 -26.23 -0.06
CA GLU A 60 -7.92 -25.33 -0.76
C GLU A 60 -7.91 -23.92 -0.17
N ALA A 61 -7.73 -23.80 1.16
CA ALA A 61 -7.60 -22.50 1.82
C ALA A 61 -6.36 -21.74 1.35
N ALA A 62 -5.23 -22.43 1.18
CA ALA A 62 -4.01 -21.82 0.64
C ALA A 62 -4.20 -21.38 -0.82
N ALA A 63 -4.90 -22.16 -1.66
CA ALA A 63 -5.24 -21.75 -3.02
C ALA A 63 -6.13 -20.49 -3.03
N ALA A 64 -7.11 -20.38 -2.12
CA ALA A 64 -7.93 -19.18 -1.98
C ALA A 64 -7.12 -17.94 -1.56
N ILE A 65 -6.12 -18.10 -0.68
CA ILE A 65 -5.19 -17.01 -0.33
C ILE A 65 -4.34 -16.60 -1.53
N ILE A 66 -3.78 -17.56 -2.28
CA ILE A 66 -3.00 -17.25 -3.49
C ILE A 66 -3.87 -16.51 -4.52
N ALA A 67 -5.10 -16.94 -4.75
CA ALA A 67 -6.02 -16.28 -5.68
C ALA A 67 -6.32 -14.82 -5.31
N ARG A 68 -6.29 -14.46 -4.02
CA ARG A 68 -6.43 -13.06 -3.57
C ARG A 68 -5.26 -12.18 -4.01
N ASN A 69 -4.09 -12.76 -4.27
CA ASN A 69 -2.90 -12.07 -4.75
C ASN A 69 -2.85 -11.97 -6.29
N ALA A 70 -4.01 -12.07 -6.96
CA ALA A 70 -4.10 -11.81 -8.39
C ALA A 70 -3.55 -10.41 -8.72
N PRO A 71 -2.81 -10.23 -9.82
CA PRO A 71 -2.26 -8.93 -10.22
C PRO A 71 -3.29 -7.81 -10.22
N GLY A 72 -4.52 -8.05 -10.69
CA GLY A 72 -5.58 -7.05 -10.66
C GLY A 72 -5.96 -6.58 -9.25
N ASN A 73 -6.03 -7.50 -8.27
CA ASN A 73 -6.32 -7.14 -6.88
C ASN A 73 -5.18 -6.32 -6.26
N ILE A 74 -3.94 -6.65 -6.60
CA ILE A 74 -2.76 -5.91 -6.13
C ILE A 74 -2.81 -4.49 -6.71
N ILE A 75 -3.02 -4.34 -8.01
CA ILE A 75 -3.14 -3.03 -8.69
C ILE A 75 -4.25 -2.18 -8.05
N ASP A 76 -5.44 -2.75 -7.84
CA ASP A 76 -6.57 -2.01 -7.25
C ASP A 76 -6.29 -1.56 -5.81
N ALA A 77 -5.67 -2.44 -5.01
CA ALA A 77 -5.31 -2.15 -3.63
C ALA A 77 -4.22 -1.07 -3.54
N THR A 78 -3.14 -1.21 -4.31
CA THR A 78 -2.01 -0.27 -4.32
C THR A 78 -2.43 1.09 -4.86
N SER A 79 -3.24 1.14 -5.92
CA SER A 79 -3.81 2.39 -6.46
C SER A 79 -4.60 3.18 -5.41
N SER A 80 -5.29 2.48 -4.51
CA SER A 80 -6.06 3.13 -3.44
C SER A 80 -5.14 3.68 -2.36
N LYS A 81 -4.12 2.93 -1.95
CA LYS A 81 -3.12 3.39 -0.97
C LYS A 81 -2.25 4.54 -1.50
N GLN A 82 -1.89 4.50 -2.79
CA GLN A 82 -1.17 5.58 -3.48
C GLN A 82 -2.00 6.87 -3.48
N ARG A 83 -3.29 6.82 -3.85
CA ARG A 83 -4.18 8.00 -3.83
C ARG A 83 -4.29 8.61 -2.44
N ILE A 84 -4.40 7.79 -1.39
CA ILE A 84 -4.42 8.26 -0.01
C ILE A 84 -3.11 8.98 0.31
N SER A 85 -1.97 8.35 0.03
CA SER A 85 -0.65 8.90 0.35
C SER A 85 -0.35 10.20 -0.43
N ALA A 86 -0.73 10.25 -1.70
CA ALA A 86 -0.62 11.43 -2.54
C ALA A 86 -1.52 12.59 -2.04
N TRP A 87 -2.73 12.28 -1.55
CA TRP A 87 -3.61 13.28 -0.92
C TRP A 87 -2.96 13.88 0.33
N PHE A 88 -2.35 13.06 1.18
CA PHE A 88 -1.60 13.55 2.34
C PHE A 88 -0.42 14.44 1.94
N LEU A 89 0.42 14.01 0.98
CA LEU A 89 1.54 14.81 0.48
C LEU A 89 1.07 16.16 -0.06
N ARG A 90 -0.02 16.14 -0.83
CA ARG A 90 -0.60 17.36 -1.38
C ARG A 90 -1.06 18.30 -0.27
N ASN A 91 -1.75 17.80 0.75
CA ASN A 91 -2.19 18.62 1.87
C ASN A 91 -1.02 19.21 2.65
N LEU A 92 0.03 18.42 2.88
CA LEU A 92 1.25 18.90 3.51
C LEU A 92 1.88 20.04 2.69
N GLY A 93 2.04 19.85 1.38
CA GLY A 93 2.62 20.85 0.48
C GLY A 93 1.76 22.11 0.29
N GLU A 94 0.44 22.01 0.46
CA GLU A 94 -0.49 23.14 0.45
C GLU A 94 -0.63 23.81 1.84
N GLY A 95 0.12 23.37 2.85
CA GLY A 95 0.06 23.92 4.21
C GLY A 95 -1.22 23.59 4.98
N ARG A 96 -1.99 22.60 4.53
CA ARG A 96 -3.20 22.11 5.22
C ARG A 96 -2.84 21.17 6.36
N ILE A 97 -2.10 21.69 7.34
CA ILE A 97 -1.55 20.93 8.47
C ILE A 97 -2.63 20.24 9.31
N ALA A 98 -3.76 20.92 9.55
CA ALA A 98 -4.87 20.34 10.31
C ALA A 98 -5.48 19.11 9.63
N ASP A 99 -5.55 19.09 8.30
CA ASP A 99 -6.04 17.93 7.53
C ASP A 99 -5.08 16.75 7.64
N VAL A 100 -3.77 17.03 7.58
CA VAL A 100 -2.71 16.02 7.76
C VAL A 100 -2.78 15.44 9.17
N GLN A 101 -2.89 16.27 10.20
CA GLN A 101 -2.99 15.86 11.60
C GLN A 101 -4.22 15.01 11.89
N THR A 102 -5.39 15.47 11.45
CA THR A 102 -6.67 14.78 11.70
C THR A 102 -6.67 13.38 11.11
N ASN A 103 -6.06 13.21 9.95
CA ASN A 103 -6.08 11.95 9.22
C ASN A 103 -4.77 11.14 9.39
N ALA A 104 -3.80 11.62 10.16
CA ALA A 104 -2.48 11.01 10.28
C ALA A 104 -2.50 9.53 10.65
N HIS A 105 -3.52 9.07 11.38
CA HIS A 105 -3.73 7.67 11.71
C HIS A 105 -3.81 6.78 10.47
N VAL A 106 -4.46 7.22 9.38
CA VAL A 106 -4.58 6.46 8.13
C VAL A 106 -3.21 6.25 7.49
N ALA A 107 -2.40 7.31 7.40
CA ALA A 107 -1.04 7.19 6.86
C ALA A 107 -0.10 6.41 7.81
N ALA A 108 -0.30 6.53 9.13
CA ALA A 108 0.45 5.78 10.13
C ALA A 108 0.20 4.27 10.02
N GLU A 109 -1.05 3.84 9.77
CA GLU A 109 -1.39 2.43 9.52
C GLU A 109 -0.68 1.90 8.27
N LEU A 110 -0.68 2.67 7.18
CA LEU A 110 0.06 2.32 5.97
C LEU A 110 1.56 2.22 6.26
N ILE A 111 2.15 3.15 7.01
CA ILE A 111 3.57 3.07 7.40
C ILE A 111 3.84 1.86 8.28
N ALA A 112 2.96 1.56 9.24
CA ALA A 112 3.09 0.40 10.12
C ALA A 112 3.06 -0.91 9.35
N GLU A 113 2.19 -1.03 8.34
CA GLU A 113 2.10 -2.20 7.46
C GLU A 113 3.46 -2.52 6.80
N TYR A 114 4.23 -1.49 6.41
CA TYR A 114 5.49 -1.67 5.67
C TYR A 114 6.76 -1.61 6.52
N ARG A 115 6.76 -0.81 7.59
CA ARG A 115 7.94 -0.49 8.39
C ARG A 115 7.81 -0.90 9.86
N GLY A 116 6.68 -1.50 10.22
CA GLY A 116 6.35 -1.93 11.57
C GLY A 116 5.76 -0.83 12.44
N GLU A 117 5.09 -1.26 13.52
CA GLU A 117 4.34 -0.41 14.46
C GLU A 117 5.13 0.80 14.97
N ALA A 118 6.42 0.61 15.28
CA ALA A 118 7.29 1.68 15.78
C ALA A 118 7.42 2.84 14.78
N ALA A 119 7.49 2.54 13.47
CA ALA A 119 7.53 3.56 12.42
C ALA A 119 6.19 4.29 12.28
N GLY A 120 5.07 3.56 12.40
CA GLY A 120 3.73 4.14 12.42
C GLY A 120 3.54 5.10 13.59
N PHE A 121 3.93 4.71 14.80
CA PHE A 121 3.89 5.59 15.98
C PHE A 121 4.81 6.79 15.82
N GLY A 122 6.02 6.60 15.28
CA GLY A 122 6.95 7.69 15.00
C GLY A 122 6.34 8.72 14.04
N PHE A 123 5.69 8.26 12.97
CA PHE A 123 4.98 9.13 12.03
C PHE A 123 3.83 9.88 12.69
N LEU A 124 3.00 9.19 13.48
CA LEU A 124 1.87 9.80 14.17
C LEU A 124 2.33 10.88 15.15
N ALA A 125 3.41 10.61 15.90
CA ALA A 125 4.03 11.58 16.79
C ALA A 125 4.55 12.79 16.01
N ALA A 126 5.23 12.59 14.88
CA ALA A 126 5.70 13.69 14.04
C ALA A 126 4.56 14.54 13.48
N ALA A 127 3.49 13.91 12.98
CA ALA A 127 2.31 14.60 12.49
C ALA A 127 1.68 15.51 13.57
N ALA A 128 1.60 15.03 14.82
CA ALA A 128 1.06 15.79 15.94
C ALA A 128 1.86 17.07 16.29
N HIS A 129 3.13 17.14 15.87
CA HIS A 129 4.01 18.29 16.11
C HIS A 129 4.18 19.20 14.87
N LEU A 130 3.40 18.98 13.81
CA LEU A 130 3.33 19.92 12.69
C LEU A 130 2.69 21.24 13.15
N HIS A 131 3.30 22.36 12.78
CA HIS A 131 2.87 23.73 13.08
C HIS A 131 3.06 24.64 11.88
#